data_AF-A0A0L1I758-F1
#
_entry.id   AF-A0A0L1I758-F1
#
_cell.length_a   1.000
_cell.length_b   1.000
_cell.length_c   1.000
_cell.angle_alpha   90.00
_cell.angle_beta   90.00
_cell.angle_gamma   90.00
#
_symmetry.space_group_name_H-M   'P 1'
#
loop_
_entity.id
_entity.type
_entity.pdbx_description
1 polymer ?
#
loop_
_entity_poly.entity_id
_entity_poly.type
_entity_poly.pdbx_seq_one_letter_code
_entity_poly.pdbx_strand_id
1 'polypeptide(L)'
;MISNMCTNYFNICISMVTFYIDIFKEINLHTSLQYFLNFKMFQNKKENKDIINDNIEENQLNFFFLKNNNFNKKNNILKKIITDYCKVTSQHNINILNHFIQVENYFLKHKNKYPSLYYYTLLLFHILNIPLYYYPSFYFISRLLSFTAHINEQKENNKIIKYAGVYMGIPARQYVHIEKR
;
A
#
# COMPACT_ATOMS: atom_id res chain seq x y z
N MET A 1 -19.29 -17.48 0.41
CA MET A 1 -18.63 -18.20 -0.72
C MET A 1 -17.52 -19.16 -0.30
N ILE A 2 -16.87 -19.02 0.88
CA ILE A 2 -15.75 -19.88 1.28
C ILE A 2 -16.19 -21.14 2.06
N SER A 3 -17.41 -21.18 2.59
CA SER A 3 -17.86 -22.24 3.52
C SER A 3 -18.04 -23.64 2.91
N ASN A 4 -17.92 -23.79 1.59
CA ASN A 4 -18.09 -25.08 0.89
C ASN A 4 -16.87 -25.55 0.09
N MET A 5 -15.73 -24.88 0.18
CA MET A 5 -14.54 -25.24 -0.62
C MET A 5 -13.64 -26.22 0.14
N CYS A 6 -13.87 -27.51 -0.11
CA CYS A 6 -12.90 -28.57 0.17
C CYS A 6 -11.55 -28.27 -0.51
N THR A 7 -10.48 -28.35 0.29
CA THR A 7 -9.06 -28.64 -0.04
C THR A 7 -8.31 -27.88 -1.15
N ASN A 8 -8.92 -27.07 -2.00
CA ASN A 8 -8.22 -26.44 -3.13
C ASN A 8 -7.57 -25.09 -2.76
N TYR A 9 -6.49 -25.14 -1.96
CA TYR A 9 -5.69 -23.97 -1.60
C TYR A 9 -5.15 -23.23 -2.83
N PHE A 10 -4.83 -23.96 -3.90
CA PHE A 10 -4.27 -23.37 -5.11
C PHE A 10 -5.22 -22.36 -5.75
N ASN A 11 -6.49 -22.73 -5.93
CA ASN A 11 -7.50 -21.83 -6.49
C ASN A 11 -7.76 -20.61 -5.60
N ILE A 12 -7.76 -20.81 -4.28
CA ILE A 12 -7.92 -19.70 -3.33
C ILE A 12 -6.72 -18.75 -3.44
N CYS A 13 -5.50 -19.27 -3.47
CA CYS A 13 -4.29 -18.47 -3.65
C CYS A 13 -4.33 -17.69 -4.97
N ILE A 14 -4.76 -18.29 -6.08
CA ILE A 14 -4.94 -17.59 -7.36
C ILE A 14 -5.93 -16.43 -7.21
N SER A 15 -7.09 -16.66 -6.60
CA SER A 15 -8.09 -15.59 -6.41
C SER A 15 -7.58 -14.46 -5.50
N MET A 16 -6.71 -14.78 -4.54
CA MET A 16 -6.08 -13.79 -3.67
C MET A 16 -5.00 -13.00 -4.41
N VAL A 17 -4.21 -13.65 -5.26
CA VAL A 17 -3.24 -12.97 -6.12
C VAL A 17 -3.96 -11.96 -7.00
N THR A 18 -5.06 -12.34 -7.66
CA THR A 18 -5.79 -11.43 -8.55
C THR A 18 -6.36 -10.24 -7.80
N PHE A 19 -7.03 -10.47 -6.66
CA PHE A 19 -7.53 -9.38 -5.81
C PHE A 19 -6.42 -8.45 -5.33
N TYR A 20 -5.26 -9.03 -4.95
CA TYR A 20 -4.13 -8.23 -4.49
C TYR A 20 -3.52 -7.41 -5.63
N ILE A 21 -3.36 -7.98 -6.82
CA ILE A 21 -2.91 -7.25 -8.01
C ILE A 21 -3.88 -6.10 -8.30
N ASP A 22 -5.19 -6.34 -8.22
CA ASP A 22 -6.20 -5.31 -8.46
C ASP A 22 -6.11 -4.15 -7.47
N ILE A 23 -5.84 -4.41 -6.18
CA ILE A 23 -5.59 -3.34 -5.18
C ILE A 23 -4.39 -2.47 -5.59
N PHE A 24 -3.33 -3.06 -6.13
CA PHE A 24 -2.14 -2.31 -6.53
C PHE A 24 -2.25 -1.64 -7.90
N LYS A 25 -3.25 -1.97 -8.72
CA LYS A 25 -3.49 -1.32 -10.02
C LYS A 25 -3.79 0.17 -9.87
N GLU A 26 -4.49 0.56 -8.80
CA GLU A 26 -4.84 1.97 -8.53
C GLU A 26 -3.65 2.78 -7.97
N ILE A 27 -2.57 2.11 -7.54
CA ILE A 27 -1.43 2.75 -6.88
C ILE A 27 -0.28 2.92 -7.88
N ASN A 28 0.04 4.17 -8.22
CA ASN A 28 1.21 4.47 -9.04
C ASN A 28 2.50 4.49 -8.19
N LEU A 29 3.15 3.33 -8.08
CA LEU A 29 4.40 3.16 -7.33
C LEU A 29 5.55 3.98 -7.92
N HIS A 30 5.60 4.17 -9.24
CA HIS A 30 6.66 4.93 -9.90
C HIS A 30 6.58 6.41 -9.53
N THR A 31 5.40 7.02 -9.67
CA THR A 31 5.17 8.41 -9.26
C THR A 31 5.45 8.61 -7.78
N SER A 32 5.02 7.67 -6.94
CA SER A 32 5.26 7.72 -5.50
C SER A 32 6.75 7.69 -5.15
N LEU A 33 7.52 6.79 -5.76
CA LEU A 33 8.96 6.69 -5.52
C LEU A 33 9.69 7.95 -5.99
N GLN A 34 9.37 8.44 -7.20
CA GLN A 34 9.97 9.67 -7.74
C GLN A 34 9.68 10.88 -6.85
N TYR A 35 8.45 10.98 -6.33
CA TYR A 35 8.09 12.02 -5.38
C TYR A 35 8.90 11.94 -4.09
N PHE A 36 9.05 10.75 -3.49
CA PHE A 36 9.83 10.61 -2.26
C PHE A 36 11.33 10.84 -2.47
N LEU A 37 11.88 10.53 -3.64
CA LEU A 37 13.28 10.80 -3.97
C LEU A 37 13.56 12.29 -4.21
N ASN A 38 12.61 12.99 -4.84
CA ASN A 38 12.75 14.39 -5.19
C ASN A 38 12.13 15.35 -4.16
N PHE A 39 11.74 14.84 -2.99
CA PHE A 39 11.01 15.62 -1.99
C PHE A 39 11.90 16.71 -1.40
N LYS A 40 11.71 17.96 -1.82
CA LYS A 40 12.46 19.10 -1.28
C LYS A 40 11.84 19.61 0.02
N MET A 41 12.63 19.61 1.08
CA MET A 41 12.26 20.22 2.36
C MET A 41 12.37 21.76 2.24
N PHE A 42 11.28 22.48 2.46
CA PHE A 42 11.36 23.94 2.58
C PHE A 42 12.06 24.32 3.89
N GLN A 43 13.18 25.05 3.81
CA GLN A 43 13.84 25.63 4.98
C GLN A 43 13.28 27.00 5.39
N ASN A 44 12.54 27.70 4.51
CA ASN A 44 12.06 29.06 4.77
C ASN A 44 10.53 29.15 4.78
N LYS A 45 9.97 29.59 5.93
CA LYS A 45 8.53 29.86 6.16
C LYS A 45 7.92 30.99 5.30
N LYS A 46 8.66 31.59 4.35
CA LYS A 46 8.25 32.83 3.66
C LYS A 46 8.16 32.79 2.14
N GLU A 47 8.50 31.69 1.47
CA GLU A 47 8.26 31.53 0.03
C GLU A 47 7.17 30.47 -0.20
N ASN A 48 5.97 30.91 0.18
CA ASN A 48 4.66 30.69 -0.41
C ASN A 48 4.52 29.52 -1.38
N LYS A 49 3.82 28.47 -0.93
CA LYS A 49 2.69 27.75 -1.57
C LYS A 49 2.74 27.28 -3.04
N ASP A 50 3.74 27.64 -3.84
CA ASP A 50 3.62 27.61 -5.30
C ASP A 50 4.62 26.69 -6.02
N ILE A 51 5.39 25.84 -5.30
CA ILE A 51 6.39 24.95 -5.96
C ILE A 51 6.30 23.47 -5.55
N ILE A 52 5.34 23.07 -4.71
CA ILE A 52 4.92 21.66 -4.75
C ILE A 52 3.76 21.60 -5.74
N ASN A 53 4.05 21.17 -6.98
CA ASN A 53 3.02 20.46 -7.73
C ASN A 53 2.66 19.25 -6.88
N ASP A 54 1.66 19.41 -5.99
CA ASP A 54 1.01 18.40 -5.16
C ASP A 54 0.25 17.41 -6.07
N ASN A 55 0.93 16.88 -7.08
CA ASN A 55 0.38 15.98 -8.10
C ASN A 55 0.43 14.51 -7.64
N ILE A 56 0.54 14.27 -6.33
CA ILE A 56 0.22 12.96 -5.75
C ILE A 56 -1.16 13.07 -5.15
N GLU A 57 -2.07 12.27 -5.70
CA GLU A 57 -3.39 12.07 -5.13
C GLU A 57 -3.27 11.71 -3.65
N GLU A 58 -4.03 12.41 -2.80
CA GLU A 58 -3.95 12.20 -1.35
C GLU A 58 -4.21 10.73 -0.95
N ASN A 59 -4.99 10.01 -1.76
CA ASN A 59 -5.21 8.57 -1.64
C ASN A 59 -3.93 7.74 -1.75
N GLN A 60 -3.05 8.05 -2.70
CA GLN A 60 -1.76 7.37 -2.86
C GLN A 60 -0.85 7.67 -1.67
N LEU A 61 -0.86 8.91 -1.17
CA LEU A 61 -0.08 9.26 0.02
C LEU A 61 -0.58 8.52 1.26
N ASN A 62 -1.90 8.35 1.40
CA ASN A 62 -2.51 7.61 2.51
C ASN A 62 -2.11 6.13 2.54
N PHE A 63 -1.72 5.53 1.41
CA PHE A 63 -1.18 4.17 1.37
C PHE A 63 0.20 4.06 2.07
N PHE A 64 1.05 5.06 1.90
CA PHE A 64 2.39 5.11 2.50
C PHE A 64 2.42 5.73 3.89
N PHE A 65 1.47 6.62 4.20
CA PHE A 65 1.42 7.37 5.46
C PHE A 65 0.04 7.25 6.11
N LEU A 66 0.00 6.60 7.26
CA LEU A 66 -1.20 6.25 8.02
C LEU A 66 -1.39 7.17 9.22
N LYS A 67 -2.63 7.27 9.72
CA LYS A 67 -2.93 8.02 10.96
C LYS A 67 -2.52 7.27 12.24
N ASN A 68 -2.30 5.96 12.16
CA ASN A 68 -1.97 5.11 13.30
C ASN A 68 -0.49 4.71 13.32
N ASN A 69 0.04 4.42 14.51
CA ASN A 69 1.45 4.10 14.72
C ASN A 69 1.74 2.58 14.80
N ASN A 70 0.78 1.73 14.40
CA ASN A 70 0.84 0.27 14.57
C ASN A 70 2.11 -0.37 14.00
N PHE A 71 2.68 0.20 12.94
CA PHE A 71 3.85 -0.33 12.24
C PHE A 71 5.19 0.18 12.78
N ASN A 72 5.20 1.07 13.78
CA ASN A 72 6.42 1.72 14.26
C ASN A 72 7.50 0.71 14.70
N LYS A 73 7.12 -0.32 15.48
CA LYS A 73 8.06 -1.37 15.92
C LYS A 73 8.68 -2.12 14.74
N LYS A 74 7.87 -2.49 13.74
CA LYS A 74 8.35 -3.20 12.54
C LYS A 74 9.23 -2.29 11.68
N ASN A 75 8.84 -1.04 11.51
CA ASN A 75 9.62 -0.05 10.78
C ASN A 75 10.97 0.23 11.44
N ASN A 76 11.05 0.22 12.77
CA ASN A 76 12.33 0.38 13.49
C ASN A 76 13.28 -0.80 13.24
N ILE A 77 12.75 -2.03 13.22
CA ILE A 77 13.54 -3.23 12.86
C ILE A 77 14.02 -3.12 11.41
N LEU A 78 13.11 -2.77 10.49
CA LEU A 78 13.43 -2.65 9.07
C LEU A 78 14.46 -1.54 8.82
N LYS A 79 14.31 -0.37 9.46
CA LYS A 79 15.29 0.71 9.44
C LYS A 79 16.66 0.22 9.87
N LYS A 80 16.76 -0.52 10.97
CA LYS A 80 18.04 -1.09 11.44
C LYS A 80 18.69 -1.97 10.37
N ILE A 81 17.93 -2.89 9.78
CA ILE A 81 18.43 -3.79 8.72
C ILE A 81 18.90 -2.98 7.50
N ILE A 82 18.10 -2.00 7.04
CA ILE A 82 18.47 -1.14 5.91
C ILE A 82 19.73 -0.33 6.24
N THR A 83 19.85 0.22 7.45
CA THR A 83 21.04 0.97 7.87
C THR A 83 22.29 0.11 7.83
N ASP A 84 22.20 -1.14 8.29
CA ASP A 84 23.35 -2.04 8.32
C ASP A 84 23.76 -2.45 6.90
N TYR A 85 22.80 -2.68 6.01
CA TYR A 85 23.07 -2.91 4.58
C TYR A 85 23.73 -1.69 3.91
N CYS A 86 23.16 -0.48 4.09
CA CYS A 86 23.67 0.73 3.44
C CYS A 86 25.10 1.07 3.85
N LYS A 87 25.48 0.81 5.11
CA LYS A 87 26.85 1.00 5.62
C LYS A 87 27.88 0.17 4.86
N VAL A 88 27.50 -1.04 4.45
CA VAL A 88 28.40 -1.98 3.74
C VAL A 88 28.45 -1.67 2.24
N THR A 89 27.35 -1.21 1.64
CA THR A 89 27.25 -1.06 0.19
C THR A 89 27.85 0.24 -0.34
N SER A 90 27.31 1.41 0.04
CA SER A 90 27.75 2.70 -0.53
C SER A 90 27.27 3.92 0.25
N GLN A 91 28.04 5.01 0.17
CA GLN A 91 27.65 6.30 0.74
C GLN A 91 26.39 6.88 0.09
N HIS A 92 26.17 6.58 -1.19
CA HIS A 92 24.98 7.01 -1.91
C HIS A 92 23.69 6.44 -1.28
N ASN A 93 23.68 5.15 -0.93
CA ASN A 93 22.53 4.51 -0.30
C ASN A 93 22.25 5.07 1.09
N ILE A 94 23.30 5.44 1.84
CA ILE A 94 23.17 6.12 3.14
C ILE A 94 22.48 7.48 2.96
N ASN A 95 22.84 8.24 1.92
CA ASN A 95 22.22 9.53 1.64
C ASN A 95 20.73 9.38 1.29
N ILE A 96 20.35 8.39 0.47
CA ILE A 96 18.94 8.11 0.17
C ILE A 96 18.18 7.72 1.44
N LEU A 97 18.74 6.85 2.28
CA LEU A 97 18.12 6.45 3.54
C LEU A 97 17.89 7.65 4.47
N ASN A 98 18.90 8.50 4.62
CA ASN A 98 18.79 9.72 5.42
C ASN A 98 17.70 10.65 4.87
N HIS A 99 17.59 10.77 3.54
CA HIS A 99 16.53 11.52 2.90
C HIS A 99 15.13 10.97 3.24
N PHE A 100 14.92 9.66 3.12
CA PHE A 100 13.64 9.04 3.46
C PHE A 100 13.26 9.19 4.94
N ILE A 101 14.24 9.20 5.85
CA ILE A 101 14.01 9.48 7.27
C ILE A 101 13.61 10.94 7.48
N GLN A 102 14.19 11.89 6.73
CA GLN A 102 13.77 13.30 6.78
C GLN A 102 12.33 13.48 6.31
N VAL A 103 11.94 12.79 5.23
CA VAL A 103 10.57 12.76 4.73
C VAL A 103 9.61 12.17 5.78
N GLU A 104 9.96 11.05 6.43
CA GLU A 104 9.18 10.50 7.56
C GLU A 104 8.96 11.58 8.64
N ASN A 105 10.03 12.24 9.06
CA ASN A 105 9.97 13.28 10.10
C ASN A 105 9.11 14.49 9.68
N TYR A 106 9.14 14.86 8.40
CA TYR A 106 8.27 15.91 7.87
C TYR A 106 6.79 15.54 7.99
N PHE A 107 6.40 14.36 7.51
CA PHE A 107 5.01 13.91 7.57
C PHE A 107 4.51 13.72 8.99
N LEU A 108 5.39 13.26 9.89
CA LEU A 108 5.06 13.15 11.30
C LEU A 108 4.84 14.53 11.93
N LYS A 109 5.73 15.50 11.71
CA LYS A 109 5.64 16.84 12.31
C LYS A 109 4.51 17.69 11.75
N HIS A 110 4.29 17.65 10.43
CA HIS A 110 3.33 18.55 9.76
C HIS A 110 1.96 17.94 9.54
N LYS A 111 1.86 16.62 9.31
CA LYS A 111 0.60 15.95 8.98
C LYS A 111 0.16 14.93 10.04
N ASN A 112 0.96 14.72 11.10
CA ASN A 112 0.73 13.69 12.12
C ASN A 112 0.43 12.31 11.51
N LYS A 113 1.15 11.96 10.44
CA LYS A 113 1.03 10.66 9.77
C LYS A 113 2.31 9.85 9.98
N TYR A 114 2.13 8.57 10.27
CA TYR A 114 3.19 7.59 10.48
C TYR A 114 3.41 6.76 9.21
N PRO A 115 4.65 6.34 8.90
CA PRO A 115 4.90 5.53 7.72
C PRO A 115 4.29 4.14 7.86
N SER A 116 3.66 3.66 6.79
CA SER A 116 3.28 2.26 6.64
C SER A 116 4.52 1.40 6.41
N LEU A 117 4.36 0.08 6.52
CA LEU A 117 5.45 -0.85 6.18
C LEU A 117 5.84 -0.76 4.69
N TYR A 118 4.90 -0.33 3.83
CA TYR A 118 5.13 -0.18 2.39
C TYR A 118 6.12 0.94 2.09
N TYR A 119 6.19 1.98 2.92
CA TYR A 119 7.12 3.10 2.73
C TYR A 119 8.59 2.65 2.81
N TYR A 120 8.96 1.92 3.87
CA TYR A 120 10.34 1.45 4.04
C TYR A 120 10.71 0.28 3.13
N THR A 121 9.73 -0.54 2.74
CA THR A 121 9.97 -1.60 1.76
C THR A 121 10.09 -1.06 0.34
N LEU A 122 9.40 0.03 -0.01
CA LEU A 122 9.60 0.77 -1.26
C LEU A 122 11.06 1.24 -1.38
N LEU A 123 11.59 1.84 -0.31
CA LEU A 123 12.99 2.25 -0.20
C LEU A 123 13.94 1.05 -0.33
N LEU A 124 13.70 -0.03 0.42
CA LEU A 124 14.53 -1.22 0.40
C LEU A 124 14.65 -1.79 -1.02
N PHE A 125 13.53 -1.96 -1.71
CA PHE A 125 13.55 -2.51 -3.07
C PHE A 125 14.26 -1.58 -4.06
N HIS A 126 14.17 -0.27 -3.85
CA HIS A 126 14.90 0.71 -4.66
C HIS A 126 16.42 0.59 -4.45
N ILE A 127 16.86 0.50 -3.20
CA ILE A 127 18.28 0.29 -2.83
C ILE A 127 18.82 -1.03 -3.40
N LEU A 128 17.99 -2.08 -3.46
CA LEU A 128 18.34 -3.37 -4.04
C LEU A 128 18.28 -3.40 -5.57
N ASN A 129 17.99 -2.28 -6.23
CA ASN A 129 17.84 -2.17 -7.69
C ASN A 129 16.79 -3.15 -8.27
N ILE A 130 15.73 -3.44 -7.51
CA ILE A 130 14.64 -4.27 -7.99
C ILE A 130 13.75 -3.43 -8.94
N PRO A 131 13.40 -3.93 -10.14
CA PRO A 131 12.46 -3.23 -11.01
C PRO A 131 11.09 -3.04 -10.35
N LEU A 132 10.50 -1.84 -10.49
CA LEU A 132 9.25 -1.48 -9.81
C LEU A 132 8.07 -2.39 -10.14
N TYR A 133 8.05 -2.99 -11.34
CA TYR A 133 7.01 -3.92 -11.76
C TYR A 133 6.89 -5.16 -10.84
N TYR A 134 7.97 -5.53 -10.12
CA TYR A 134 7.96 -6.67 -9.21
C TYR A 134 7.49 -6.34 -7.78
N TYR A 135 7.34 -5.06 -7.43
CA TYR A 135 7.02 -4.66 -6.05
C TYR A 135 5.70 -5.25 -5.55
N PRO A 136 4.58 -5.19 -6.33
CA PRO A 136 3.32 -5.79 -5.89
C PRO A 136 3.45 -7.29 -5.63
N SER A 137 4.23 -8.00 -6.44
CA SER A 137 4.48 -9.44 -6.28
C SER A 137 5.22 -9.75 -4.97
N PHE A 138 6.26 -8.98 -4.63
CA PHE A 138 6.96 -9.15 -3.35
C PHE A 138 6.07 -8.81 -2.15
N TYR A 139 5.26 -7.76 -2.27
CA TYR A 139 4.27 -7.41 -1.25
C TYR A 139 3.25 -8.53 -1.05
N PHE A 140 2.75 -9.14 -2.13
CA PHE A 140 1.85 -10.28 -2.07
C PHE A 140 2.50 -11.47 -1.36
N ILE A 141 3.71 -11.87 -1.78
CA ILE A 141 4.42 -13.01 -1.20
C ILE A 141 4.60 -12.82 0.32
N SER A 142 4.89 -11.61 0.78
CA SER A 142 5.00 -11.31 2.22
C SER A 142 3.71 -11.54 3.02
N ARG A 143 2.54 -11.50 2.35
CA ARG A 143 1.21 -11.69 2.95
C ARG A 143 0.61 -13.06 2.69
N LEU A 144 1.20 -13.85 1.80
CA LEU A 144 0.71 -15.18 1.44
C LEU A 144 0.50 -16.06 2.69
N LEU A 145 1.46 -16.07 3.60
CA LEU A 145 1.36 -16.86 4.83
C LEU A 145 0.22 -16.38 5.75
N SER A 146 0.04 -15.06 5.86
CA SER A 146 -1.05 -14.47 6.64
C SER A 146 -2.41 -14.85 6.07
N PHE A 147 -2.55 -14.83 4.74
CA PHE A 147 -3.77 -15.27 4.07
C PHE A 147 -4.05 -16.75 4.30
N THR A 148 -3.04 -17.61 4.17
CA THR A 148 -3.23 -19.05 4.45
C THR A 148 -3.63 -19.32 5.90
N ALA A 149 -3.09 -18.56 6.85
CA ALA A 149 -3.46 -18.68 8.26
C ALA A 149 -4.93 -18.27 8.48
N HIS A 150 -5.36 -17.13 7.93
CA HIS A 150 -6.75 -16.68 8.03
C HIS A 150 -7.74 -17.62 7.32
N ILE A 151 -7.35 -18.25 6.21
CA ILE A 151 -8.19 -19.26 5.56
C ILE A 151 -8.41 -20.46 6.49
N ASN A 152 -7.37 -20.91 7.19
CA ASN A 152 -7.49 -22.02 8.15
C ASN A 152 -8.37 -21.64 9.34
N GLU A 153 -8.13 -20.46 9.93
CA GLU A 153 -8.95 -19.91 11.00
C GLU A 153 -10.43 -19.77 10.59
N GLN A 154 -10.68 -19.34 9.34
CA GLN A 154 -12.02 -19.21 8.79
C GLN A 154 -12.70 -20.57 8.56
N LYS A 155 -11.94 -21.62 8.23
CA LYS A 155 -12.45 -22.99 8.11
C LYS A 155 -12.85 -23.57 9.47
N GLU A 156 -12.06 -23.30 10.50
CA GLU A 156 -12.33 -23.77 11.87
C GLU A 156 -13.53 -23.06 12.49
N ASN A 157 -13.62 -21.74 12.34
CA ASN A 157 -14.68 -20.93 12.96
C ASN A 157 -15.96 -20.82 12.11
N ASN A 158 -15.86 -21.02 10.79
CA ASN A 158 -16.94 -21.01 9.79
C ASN A 158 -17.97 -19.88 9.92
N LYS A 159 -17.53 -18.65 10.21
CA LYS A 159 -18.42 -17.47 10.34
C LYS A 159 -18.60 -16.77 9.00
N ILE A 160 -19.80 -16.81 8.43
CA ILE A 160 -20.10 -16.15 7.15
C ILE A 160 -20.60 -14.73 7.41
N ILE A 161 -19.95 -13.74 6.80
CA ILE A 161 -20.47 -12.38 6.72
C ILE A 161 -21.52 -12.33 5.61
N LYS A 162 -22.75 -11.93 5.95
CA LYS A 162 -23.83 -11.64 5.00
C LYS A 162 -23.85 -10.15 4.73
N TYR A 163 -23.44 -9.74 3.54
CA TYR A 163 -23.62 -8.37 3.07
C TYR A 163 -25.04 -8.20 2.54
N ALA A 164 -25.76 -7.21 3.05
CA ALA A 164 -27.06 -6.81 2.52
C ALA A 164 -26.89 -5.44 1.83
N GLY A 165 -27.36 -5.34 0.59
CA GLY A 165 -27.45 -4.07 -0.12
C GLY A 165 -28.84 -3.46 0.09
N VAL A 166 -28.90 -2.15 0.29
CA VAL A 166 -30.17 -1.42 0.22
C VAL A 166 -30.44 -1.08 -1.25
N TYR A 167 -31.56 -1.55 -1.78
CA TYR A 167 -31.97 -1.22 -3.14
C TYR A 167 -32.39 0.25 -3.21
N MET A 168 -31.59 1.06 -3.90
CA MET A 168 -31.85 2.49 -4.16
C MET A 168 -32.35 2.75 -5.60
N GLY A 169 -32.63 1.68 -6.36
CA GLY A 169 -33.10 1.78 -7.74
C GLY A 169 -34.57 2.18 -7.82
N ILE A 170 -35.04 2.45 -9.04
CA ILE A 170 -36.46 2.75 -9.25
C ILE A 170 -37.27 1.45 -9.07
N PRO A 171 -38.42 1.46 -8.35
CA PRO A 171 -39.28 0.30 -8.22
C PRO A 171 -39.69 -0.30 -9.57
N ALA A 172 -40.24 -1.53 -9.51
CA ALA A 172 -40.64 -2.29 -10.67
C ALA A 172 -41.40 -1.44 -11.71
N ARG A 173 -40.85 -1.37 -12.92
CA ARG A 173 -41.44 -0.68 -14.07
C ARG A 173 -42.02 -1.71 -15.03
N GLN A 174 -43.09 -1.34 -15.72
CA GLN A 174 -43.58 -2.13 -16.84
C GLN A 174 -42.56 -2.10 -17.98
N TYR A 175 -42.40 -3.23 -18.66
CA TYR A 175 -41.53 -3.33 -19.83
C TYR A 175 -42.06 -2.43 -20.95
N VAL A 176 -41.21 -1.54 -21.46
CA VAL A 176 -41.51 -0.72 -22.64
C VAL A 176 -40.86 -1.38 -23.87
N HIS A 177 -41.70 -1.74 -24.83
CA HIS A 177 -41.26 -2.27 -26.13
C HIS A 177 -40.25 -1.33 -26.78
N ILE A 178 -39.26 -1.90 -27.47
CA ILE A 178 -38.12 -1.15 -27.99
C ILE A 178 -38.52 0.00 -28.94
N GLU A 179 -39.61 -0.16 -29.68
CA GLU A 179 -40.18 0.86 -30.58
C GLU A 179 -40.78 2.07 -29.85
N LYS A 180 -41.04 1.96 -28.54
CA LYS A 180 -41.70 2.97 -27.70
C LYS A 180 -40.81 3.53 -26.58
N ARG A 181 -39.51 3.23 -26.63
CA ARG A 181 -38.52 3.70 -25.63
C ARG A 181 -38.10 5.14 -25.88
#